data_AF-A0A834YYQ5-F1
#
_entry.id   AF-A0A834YYQ5-F1
#
_cell.length_a   1.000
_cell.length_b   1.000
_cell.length_c   1.000
_cell.angle_alpha   90.00
_cell.angle_beta   90.00
_cell.angle_gamma   90.00
#
_symmetry.space_group_name_H-M   'P 1'
#
loop_
_entity.id
_entity.type
_entity.pdbx_description
1 polymer ?
#
loop_
_entity_poly.entity_id
_entity_poly.type
_entity_poly.pdbx_seq_one_letter_code
_entity_poly.pdbx_strand_id
1 'polypeptide(L)'
;MIDSSFDSGMPFFFFRKQRFVYGTILDSIAKVTGIIKFDLHAEPETGKTELEVGGNVQGIFDLGAGRFGSEAIFVPREPGITSEEDDGYLIFFVHDEKTGKSAVNVIDAKTMSADPVAVVELPHRVPYGFHAFFVTEEQLQEQAKL
;
A
#
# COMPACT_ATOMS: atom_id res chain seq x y z
N MET A 1 -1.21 14.60 -4.96
CA MET A 1 0.12 14.36 -4.36
C MET A 1 0.29 12.86 -4.40
N ILE A 2 1.16 12.34 -5.28
CA ILE A 2 1.52 10.92 -5.26
C ILE A 2 2.57 10.82 -4.18
N ASP A 3 2.16 10.32 -3.02
CA ASP A 3 3.12 9.88 -2.03
C ASP A 3 3.52 8.47 -2.43
N SER A 4 4.71 8.35 -3.03
CA SER A 4 5.35 7.05 -3.22
C SER A 4 5.79 6.59 -1.84
N SER A 5 5.18 5.54 -1.31
CA SER A 5 5.53 5.01 -0.01
C SER A 5 7.05 4.87 0.12
N PHE A 6 7.61 5.61 1.08
CA PHE A 6 9.03 5.60 1.38
C PHE A 6 9.40 4.23 1.95
N ASP A 7 9.74 3.32 1.05
CA ASP A 7 10.29 2.00 1.34
C ASP A 7 11.66 2.17 2.00
N SER A 8 11.67 2.18 3.34
CA SER A 8 12.91 2.17 4.13
C SER A 8 13.23 0.77 4.67
N GLY A 9 12.59 -0.27 4.15
CA GLY A 9 12.78 -1.66 4.60
C GLY A 9 13.69 -2.49 3.69
N MET A 10 13.83 -2.09 2.42
CA MET A 10 14.62 -2.82 1.42
C MET A 10 15.84 -2.01 0.97
N PRO A 11 17.07 -2.30 1.43
CA PRO A 11 18.28 -1.70 0.86
C PRO A 11 18.50 -2.07 -0.62
N PHE A 12 17.69 -2.96 -1.21
CA PHE A 12 17.90 -3.50 -2.55
C PHE A 12 17.24 -2.72 -3.70
N PHE A 13 16.22 -1.89 -3.42
CA PHE A 13 15.54 -1.06 -4.44
C PHE A 13 15.69 0.45 -4.24
N PHE A 14 16.26 0.87 -3.11
CA PHE A 14 16.65 2.27 -2.89
C PHE A 14 17.58 2.74 -4.02
N PHE A 15 17.23 3.84 -4.70
CA PHE A 15 17.91 4.39 -5.89
C PHE A 15 17.88 3.54 -7.18
N ARG A 16 17.01 2.53 -7.31
CA ARG A 16 16.79 1.81 -8.57
C ARG A 16 15.50 2.29 -9.24
N LYS A 17 15.41 2.14 -10.58
CA LYS A 17 14.14 2.34 -11.28
C LYS A 17 13.12 1.33 -10.77
N GLN A 18 11.99 1.82 -10.26
CA GLN A 18 10.83 1.03 -9.89
C GLN A 18 9.82 1.04 -11.05
N ARG A 19 9.28 -0.13 -11.36
CA ARG A 19 8.18 -0.30 -12.32
C ARG A 19 6.83 -0.05 -11.65
N PHE A 20 6.63 -0.53 -10.42
CA PHE A 20 5.33 -0.46 -9.75
C PHE A 20 5.34 0.54 -8.61
N VAL A 21 4.29 1.36 -8.55
CA VAL A 21 4.06 2.30 -7.44
C VAL A 21 2.66 2.09 -6.89
N TYR A 22 2.57 2.07 -5.56
CA TYR A 22 1.31 2.04 -4.83
C TYR A 22 1.05 3.43 -4.24
N GLY A 23 -0.18 3.91 -4.36
CA GLY A 23 -0.60 5.20 -3.82
C GLY A 23 -1.98 5.13 -3.19
N THR A 24 -2.38 6.20 -2.52
CA THR A 24 -3.70 6.33 -1.89
C THR A 24 -4.64 7.21 -2.71
N ILE A 25 -5.90 6.78 -2.85
CA ILE A 25 -6.98 7.62 -3.35
C ILE A 25 -7.54 8.42 -2.18
N LEU A 26 -7.67 9.73 -2.35
CA LEU A 26 -8.16 10.65 -1.32
C LEU A 26 -9.54 11.20 -1.68
N ASP A 27 -10.41 11.35 -0.68
CA ASP A 27 -11.65 12.12 -0.83
C ASP A 27 -11.43 13.64 -0.71
N SER A 28 -12.52 14.41 -0.76
CA SER A 28 -12.49 15.87 -0.70
C SER A 28 -11.97 16.46 0.61
N ILE A 29 -11.85 15.67 1.66
CA ILE A 29 -11.32 16.06 2.97
C ILE A 29 -10.03 15.31 3.32
N ALA A 30 -9.34 14.77 2.31
CA ALA A 30 -8.07 14.06 2.44
C ALA A 30 -8.13 12.77 3.29
N LYS A 31 -9.28 12.09 3.34
CA LYS A 31 -9.35 10.73 3.86
C LYS A 31 -9.02 9.73 2.76
N VAL A 32 -8.25 8.70 3.10
CA VAL A 32 -7.92 7.60 2.17
C VAL A 32 -9.16 6.75 1.94
N THR A 33 -9.62 6.62 0.69
CA THR A 33 -10.79 5.82 0.29
C THR A 33 -10.42 4.55 -0.49
N GLY A 34 -9.17 4.44 -0.93
CA GLY A 34 -8.70 3.30 -1.68
C GLY A 34 -7.20 3.29 -1.88
N ILE A 35 -6.68 2.17 -2.35
CA ILE A 35 -5.29 1.98 -2.74
C ILE A 35 -5.24 1.76 -4.25
N ILE A 36 -4.29 2.39 -4.92
CA ILE A 36 -4.13 2.33 -6.37
C ILE A 36 -2.72 1.87 -6.73
N LYS A 37 -2.61 1.04 -7.76
CA LYS A 37 -1.35 0.54 -8.30
C LYS A 37 -1.11 1.09 -9.70
N PHE A 38 0.07 1.62 -9.94
CA PHE A 38 0.54 2.11 -11.23
C PHE A 38 1.67 1.22 -11.78
N ASP A 39 1.66 0.97 -13.09
CA ASP A 39 2.83 0.48 -13.84
C ASP A 39 3.47 1.64 -14.60
N LEU A 40 4.60 2.12 -14.12
CA LEU A 40 5.36 3.25 -14.66
C LEU A 40 6.09 2.91 -15.96
N HIS A 41 6.19 1.64 -16.33
CA HIS A 41 6.84 1.21 -17.57
C HIS A 41 5.84 0.89 -18.68
N ALA A 42 4.54 0.90 -18.40
CA ALA A 42 3.52 0.66 -19.40
C ALA A 42 3.34 1.88 -20.33
N GLU A 43 3.19 1.64 -21.63
CA GLU A 43 2.93 2.68 -22.62
C GLU A 43 1.60 3.40 -22.30
N PRO A 44 1.54 4.74 -22.26
CA PRO A 44 0.34 5.47 -21.89
C PRO A 44 -0.86 5.09 -22.74
N GLU A 45 -1.99 4.77 -22.11
CA GLU A 45 -3.25 4.52 -22.84
C GLU A 45 -3.73 5.81 -23.54
N THR A 46 -3.76 5.80 -24.87
CA THR A 46 -4.25 6.93 -25.68
C THR A 46 -5.77 7.06 -25.55
N GLY A 47 -6.24 8.10 -24.86
CA GLY A 47 -7.66 8.44 -24.77
C GLY A 47 -8.19 8.78 -23.38
N LYS A 48 -7.39 8.63 -22.32
CA LYS A 48 -7.74 9.12 -20.97
C LYS A 48 -7.44 10.61 -20.87
N THR A 49 -8.43 11.40 -20.48
CA THR A 49 -8.36 12.88 -20.38
C THR A 49 -7.57 13.39 -19.18
N GLU A 50 -7.18 12.50 -18.26
CA GLU A 50 -6.36 12.80 -17.11
C GLU A 50 -5.00 12.13 -17.28
N LEU A 51 -3.95 12.94 -17.38
CA LEU A 51 -2.56 12.47 -17.31
C LEU A 51 -2.30 12.06 -15.86
N GLU A 52 -2.56 10.79 -15.53
CA GLU A 52 -2.03 10.14 -14.35
C GLU A 52 -0.51 10.06 -14.51
N VAL A 53 0.22 10.48 -13.48
CA VAL A 53 1.67 10.71 -13.55
C VAL A 53 2.41 9.45 -13.98
N GLY A 54 2.84 9.40 -15.25
CA GLY A 54 3.92 8.53 -15.73
C GLY A 54 3.70 7.02 -15.69
N GLY A 55 2.46 6.52 -15.62
CA GLY A 55 2.18 5.07 -15.67
C GLY A 55 0.70 4.74 -15.86
N ASN A 56 0.39 3.52 -16.29
CA ASN A 56 -1.00 3.04 -16.41
C ASN A 56 -1.46 2.44 -15.09
N VAL A 57 -2.70 2.74 -14.68
CA VAL A 57 -3.36 2.07 -13.55
C VAL A 57 -3.53 0.59 -13.83
N GLN A 58 -2.99 -0.25 -12.95
CA GLN A 58 -3.09 -1.71 -13.02
C GLN A 58 -4.20 -2.26 -12.12
N GLY A 59 -4.56 -1.55 -11.06
CA GLY A 59 -5.58 -2.02 -10.12
C GLY A 59 -5.93 -0.99 -9.06
N ILE A 60 -7.16 -1.08 -8.57
CA ILE A 60 -7.70 -0.25 -7.49
C ILE A 60 -8.35 -1.16 -6.46
N PHE A 61 -7.97 -0.98 -5.20
CA PHE A 61 -8.63 -1.55 -4.05
C PHE A 61 -9.52 -0.49 -3.39
N ASP A 62 -10.83 -0.62 -3.52
CA ASP A 62 -11.83 0.27 -2.90
C ASP A 62 -12.12 -0.19 -1.46
N LEU A 63 -12.00 0.71 -0.48
CA LEU A 63 -12.29 0.40 0.93
C LEU A 63 -13.79 0.23 1.20
N GLY A 64 -14.63 0.77 0.33
CA GLY A 64 -16.08 0.82 0.46
C GLY A 64 -16.58 2.04 1.24
N ALA A 65 -17.87 2.33 1.07
CA ALA A 65 -18.49 3.54 1.62
C ALA A 65 -18.43 3.61 3.15
N GLY A 66 -17.89 4.73 3.66
CA GLY A 66 -17.76 5.03 5.10
C GLY A 66 -16.58 4.31 5.77
N ARG A 67 -15.66 3.76 4.98
CA ARG A 67 -14.42 3.14 5.44
C ARG A 67 -13.25 3.94 4.91
N PHE A 68 -12.28 4.20 5.79
CA PHE A 68 -11.15 5.05 5.49
C PHE A 68 -9.84 4.42 5.96
N GLY A 69 -8.81 4.54 5.13
CA GLY A 69 -7.55 3.84 5.29
C GLY A 69 -6.43 4.70 5.88
N SER A 70 -5.28 4.05 6.09
CA SER A 70 -3.96 4.68 6.15
C SER A 70 -3.24 4.55 4.81
N GLU A 71 -2.01 5.05 4.74
CA GLU A 71 -1.08 4.62 3.70
C GLU A 71 -0.88 3.09 3.76
N ALA A 72 -0.67 2.49 2.58
CA ALA A 72 -0.32 1.07 2.45
C ALA A 72 1.19 0.90 2.38
N ILE A 73 1.71 -0.03 3.17
CA ILE A 73 3.11 -0.45 3.08
C ILE A 73 3.22 -1.75 2.28
N PHE A 74 4.18 -1.78 1.36
CA PHE A 74 4.53 -2.99 0.62
C PHE A 74 5.48 -3.87 1.46
N VAL A 75 5.18 -5.18 1.49
CA VAL A 75 6.01 -6.20 2.12
C VAL A 75 6.19 -7.33 1.10
N PRO A 76 7.42 -7.62 0.62
CA PRO A 76 7.62 -8.69 -0.35
C PRO A 76 7.34 -10.06 0.28
N ARG A 77 6.94 -11.01 -0.57
CA ARG A 77 6.63 -12.37 -0.14
C ARG A 77 7.85 -13.10 0.43
N GLU A 78 9.00 -12.90 -0.20
CA GLU A 78 10.29 -13.42 0.23
C GLU A 78 11.31 -12.30 0.31
N PRO A 79 12.21 -12.29 1.31
CA PRO A 79 13.33 -11.35 1.35
C PRO A 79 14.31 -11.62 0.19
N GLY A 80 14.60 -10.61 -0.65
CA GLY A 80 15.64 -10.72 -1.67
C GLY A 80 15.25 -10.12 -3.03
N ILE A 81 16.10 -10.33 -4.05
CA ILE A 81 15.97 -9.75 -5.41
C ILE A 81 15.47 -10.79 -6.43
N THR A 82 15.12 -12.00 -5.97
CA THR A 82 14.77 -13.11 -6.87
C THR A 82 13.29 -13.14 -7.26
N SER A 83 12.44 -12.43 -6.52
CA SER A 83 11.01 -12.30 -6.80
C SER A 83 10.73 -11.13 -7.75
N GLU A 84 9.56 -11.17 -8.39
CA GLU A 84 9.06 -10.03 -9.16
C GLU A 84 8.84 -8.83 -8.22
N GLU A 85 8.98 -7.61 -8.76
CA GLU A 85 8.98 -6.36 -7.98
C GLU A 85 7.67 -6.15 -7.18
N ASP A 86 6.54 -6.62 -7.69
CA ASP A 86 5.22 -6.55 -7.05
C ASP A 86 4.79 -7.85 -6.36
N ASP A 87 5.66 -8.85 -6.26
CA ASP A 87 5.35 -10.09 -5.55
C ASP A 87 5.44 -9.90 -4.03
N GLY A 88 4.31 -9.51 -3.47
CA GLY A 88 4.19 -9.25 -2.06
C GLY A 88 2.78 -8.85 -1.66
N TYR A 89 2.72 -8.20 -0.52
CA TYR A 89 1.48 -7.81 0.13
C TYR A 89 1.48 -6.31 0.39
N LEU A 90 0.28 -5.72 0.36
CA LEU A 90 0.04 -4.38 0.86
C LEU A 90 -0.67 -4.50 2.22
N ILE A 91 -0.13 -3.82 3.22
CA ILE A 91 -0.66 -3.81 4.58
C ILE A 91 -1.06 -2.39 4.93
N PHE A 92 -2.28 -2.19 5.42
CA PHE A 92 -2.79 -0.88 5.83
C PHE A 92 -3.88 -1.00 6.90
N PHE A 93 -4.06 0.05 7.67
CA PHE A 93 -5.18 0.17 8.60
C PHE A 93 -6.44 0.62 7.86
N VAL A 94 -7.60 0.14 8.32
CA VAL A 94 -8.91 0.62 7.89
C VAL A 94 -9.74 0.93 9.11
N HIS A 95 -10.40 2.08 9.10
CA HIS A 95 -11.38 2.49 10.08
C HIS A 95 -12.76 2.57 9.44
N ASP A 96 -13.72 1.83 10.00
CA ASP A 96 -15.12 1.89 9.59
C ASP A 96 -15.87 2.89 10.48
N GLU A 97 -16.22 4.05 9.93
CA GLU A 97 -16.89 5.12 10.69
C GLU A 97 -18.33 4.75 11.10
N LYS A 98 -18.96 3.77 10.44
CA LYS A 98 -20.31 3.31 10.78
C LYS A 98 -20.30 2.49 12.06
N THR A 99 -19.27 1.66 12.24
CA THR A 99 -19.14 0.77 13.41
C THR A 99 -18.19 1.30 14.48
N GLY A 100 -17.34 2.28 14.15
CA GLY A 100 -16.27 2.78 15.02
C GLY A 100 -15.08 1.82 15.15
N LYS A 101 -15.09 0.68 14.44
CA LYS A 101 -14.04 -0.35 14.53
C LYS A 101 -12.86 -0.04 13.61
N SER A 102 -11.72 -0.64 13.92
CA SER A 102 -10.54 -0.62 13.05
C SER A 102 -10.05 -2.04 12.79
N ALA A 103 -9.43 -2.25 11.64
CA ALA A 103 -8.81 -3.49 11.25
C ALA A 103 -7.51 -3.23 10.48
N VAL A 104 -6.62 -4.22 10.44
CA VAL A 104 -5.51 -4.28 9.48
C VAL A 104 -5.96 -5.13 8.30
N ASN A 105 -5.85 -4.58 7.09
CA ASN A 105 -6.10 -5.32 5.86
C ASN A 105 -4.77 -5.71 5.22
N VAL A 106 -4.72 -6.92 4.70
CA VAL A 106 -3.61 -7.46 3.92
C VAL A 106 -4.16 -7.88 2.58
N ILE A 107 -3.68 -7.26 1.50
CA ILE A 107 -4.08 -7.60 0.13
C ILE A 107 -2.86 -8.03 -0.67
N ASP A 108 -3.08 -8.84 -1.70
CA ASP A 108 -2.02 -9.24 -2.63
C ASP A 108 -1.70 -8.07 -3.57
N ALA A 109 -0.45 -7.61 -3.53
CA ALA A 109 -0.01 -6.40 -4.22
C ALA A 109 0.04 -6.57 -5.75
N LYS A 110 0.25 -7.81 -6.21
CA LYS A 110 0.29 -8.15 -7.62
C LYS A 110 -1.09 -8.06 -8.26
N THR A 111 -2.07 -8.71 -7.64
CA THR A 111 -3.42 -8.86 -8.16
C THR A 111 -4.35 -7.70 -7.85
N MET A 112 -4.09 -6.93 -6.77
CA MET A 112 -4.98 -5.87 -6.29
C MET A 112 -6.43 -6.36 -6.10
N SER A 113 -6.61 -7.63 -5.73
CA SER A 113 -7.91 -8.27 -5.54
C SER A 113 -8.78 -7.50 -4.55
N ALA A 114 -10.08 -7.37 -4.86
CA ALA A 114 -11.07 -6.77 -3.95
C ALA A 114 -11.31 -7.62 -2.69
N ASP A 115 -10.97 -8.92 -2.72
CA ASP A 115 -11.01 -9.81 -1.58
C ASP A 115 -9.64 -9.82 -0.87
N PRO A 116 -9.53 -9.32 0.37
CA PRO A 116 -8.28 -9.34 1.13
C PRO A 116 -7.81 -10.77 1.43
N VAL A 117 -6.49 -10.94 1.44
CA VAL A 117 -5.84 -12.19 1.88
C VAL A 117 -6.06 -12.41 3.37
N ALA A 118 -6.03 -11.33 4.16
CA ALA A 118 -6.35 -11.36 5.57
C ALA A 118 -6.95 -10.04 6.06
N VAL A 119 -7.81 -10.14 7.07
CA VAL A 119 -8.35 -9.00 7.82
C VAL A 119 -8.19 -9.30 9.31
N VAL A 120 -7.47 -8.43 10.02
CA VAL A 120 -7.24 -8.57 11.46
C VAL A 120 -8.02 -7.47 12.18
N GLU A 121 -9.09 -7.84 12.88
CA GLU A 121 -9.84 -6.89 13.70
C GLU A 121 -9.01 -6.41 14.90
N LEU A 122 -9.06 -5.10 15.18
CA LEU A 122 -8.34 -4.50 16.30
C LEU A 122 -9.28 -4.27 17.49
N PRO A 123 -8.80 -4.45 18.73
CA PRO A 123 -9.61 -4.25 19.94
C PRO A 123 -9.94 -2.77 20.17
N HIS A 124 -9.18 -1.86 19.56
CA HIS A 124 -9.32 -0.41 19.71
C HIS A 124 -9.22 0.30 18.37
N ARG A 125 -9.81 1.50 18.31
CA ARG A 125 -9.74 2.38 17.15
C ARG A 125 -8.32 2.84 16.92
N VAL A 126 -7.86 2.73 15.67
CA VAL A 126 -6.65 3.37 15.17
C VAL A 126 -7.03 4.72 14.55
N PRO A 127 -6.49 5.86 15.01
CA PRO A 127 -6.71 7.17 14.39
C PRO A 127 -6.16 7.24 12.97
N TYR A 128 -6.60 8.24 12.21
CA TYR A 128 -6.04 8.51 10.88
C TYR A 128 -4.55 8.85 10.99
N GLY A 129 -3.74 8.08 10.28
CA GLY A 129 -2.30 8.23 10.17
C GLY A 129 -1.90 8.19 8.70
N PHE A 130 -0.72 8.70 8.41
CA PHE A 130 -0.19 8.74 7.05
C PHE A 130 0.89 7.68 6.91
N HIS A 131 2.12 7.96 7.36
CA HIS A 131 3.23 7.04 7.18
C HIS A 131 3.22 5.81 8.09
N ALA A 132 3.60 4.68 7.50
CA ALA A 132 3.83 3.41 8.17
C ALA A 132 5.23 2.86 7.85
N PHE A 133 5.74 2.02 8.75
CA PHE A 133 7.01 1.32 8.56
C PHE A 133 6.88 -0.15 8.96
N PHE A 134 7.52 -1.04 8.20
CA PHE A 134 7.53 -2.48 8.47
C PHE A 134 8.94 -2.88 8.86
N VAL A 135 9.03 -3.61 9.97
CA VAL A 135 10.29 -4.10 10.52
C VAL A 135 10.23 -5.62 10.51
N THR A 136 11.25 -6.27 9.94
CA THR A 136 11.36 -7.73 10.00
C THR A 136 11.74 -8.18 11.41
N GLU A 137 11.48 -9.45 11.73
CA GLU A 137 11.93 -10.02 13.00
C GLU A 137 13.45 -9.87 13.17
N GLU A 138 14.23 -10.10 12.11
CA GLU A 138 15.69 -9.96 12.12
C GLU A 138 16.13 -8.53 12.47
N GLN A 139 15.54 -7.52 11.82
CA GLN A 139 15.83 -6.10 12.11
C GLN A 139 15.48 -5.73 13.55
N LEU A 140 14.34 -6.24 14.06
CA LEU A 140 13.92 -6.01 15.44
C LEU A 140 14.88 -6.67 16.44
N GLN A 141 15.35 -7.89 16.16
CA GLN A 141 16.33 -8.59 16.97
C GLN A 141 17.70 -7.90 16.97
N GLU A 142 18.11 -7.31 15.85
CA GLU A 142 19.34 -6.52 15.77
C GLU A 142 19.28 -5.27 16.64
N GLN A 143 18.14 -4.57 16.65
CA GLN A 143 17.95 -3.41 17.53
C GLN A 143 18.09 -3.79 19.01
N ALA A 144 17.59 -4.97 19.41
CA ALA A 144 17.66 -5.44 20.80
C ALA A 144 19.08 -5.85 21.27
N LYS A 145 20.05 -5.94 20.35
CA LYS A 145 21.46 -6.27 20.66
C LYS A 145 22.32 -5.03 20.92
N LEU A 146 21.78 -3.83 20.72
CA LEU A 146 22.41 -2.55 21.06
C LEU A 146 22.18 -2.20 22.54
#